data_AF-A0A3L7YP34-F1
#
_entry.id   AF-A0A3L7YP34-F1
#
_cell.length_a   1.000
_cell.length_b   1.000
_cell.length_c   1.000
_cell.angle_alpha   90.00
_cell.angle_beta   90.00
_cell.angle_gamma   90.00
#
_symmetry.space_group_name_H-M   'P 1'
#
loop_
_entity.id
_entity.type
_entity.pdbx_description
1 polymer ?
#
loop_
_entity_poly.entity_id
_entity_poly.type
_entity_poly.pdbx_seq_one_letter_code
_entity_poly.pdbx_strand_id
1 'polypeptide(L)'
;MATARMLGFTALVAAEWVRGIGLVAAGALTYGLLGGVMPPPGGFDQPVAIASFITIGLGAFDLLLAALFAATALRLRALSLPADRPVTLHAAWSTALSLLLIAAGNPLVPQITMIALALLATASLRLIRAGEGGNG
;
A
#
# COMPACT_ATOMS: atom_id res chain seq x y z
N MET A 1 -12.04 18.90 -11.31
CA MET A 1 -11.41 17.60 -11.65
C MET A 1 -10.06 17.39 -10.93
N ALA A 2 -9.17 18.39 -10.84
CA ALA A 2 -7.88 18.25 -10.14
C ALA A 2 -8.00 17.91 -8.63
N THR A 3 -8.97 18.49 -7.92
CA THR A 3 -9.19 18.30 -6.48
C THR A 3 -9.60 16.86 -6.12
N ALA A 4 -10.48 16.25 -6.92
CA ALA A 4 -10.93 14.87 -6.71
C ALA A 4 -9.81 13.85 -6.94
N ARG A 5 -8.92 14.10 -7.91
CA ARG A 5 -7.73 13.30 -8.18
C ARG A 5 -6.73 13.36 -7.02
N MET A 6 -6.54 14.55 -6.46
CA MET A 6 -5.67 14.76 -5.32
C MET A 6 -6.22 14.05 -4.08
N LEU A 7 -7.52 14.18 -3.81
CA LEU A 7 -8.20 13.47 -2.72
C LEU A 7 -8.09 11.95 -2.85
N GLY A 8 -8.31 11.39 -4.05
CA GLY A 8 -8.20 9.95 -4.29
C GLY A 8 -6.78 9.42 -4.07
N PHE A 9 -5.76 10.16 -4.55
CA PHE A 9 -4.36 9.79 -4.31
C PHE A 9 -3.97 9.90 -2.83
N THR A 10 -4.35 10.99 -2.16
CA THR A 10 -4.08 11.18 -0.74
C THR A 10 -4.78 10.13 0.11
N ALA A 11 -6.02 9.76 -0.22
CA ALA A 11 -6.75 8.69 0.45
C ALA A 11 -6.07 7.33 0.27
N LEU A 12 -5.59 7.02 -0.94
CA LEU A 12 -4.85 5.79 -1.21
C LEU A 12 -3.55 5.73 -0.39
N VAL A 13 -2.76 6.81 -0.39
CA VAL A 13 -1.52 6.91 0.40
C VAL A 13 -1.81 6.77 1.89
N ALA A 14 -2.84 7.45 2.41
CA ALA A 14 -3.19 7.36 3.82
C ALA A 14 -3.65 5.95 4.22
N ALA A 15 -4.43 5.30 3.37
CA ALA A 15 -4.88 3.93 3.61
C ALA A 15 -3.70 2.93 3.58
N GLU A 16 -2.72 3.15 2.69
CA GLU A 16 -1.48 2.38 2.68
C GLU A 16 -0.66 2.55 3.96
N TRP A 17 -0.58 3.78 4.47
CA TRP A 17 0.07 4.05 5.75
C TRP A 17 -0.58 3.28 6.91
N VAL A 18 -1.90 3.29 6.98
CA VAL A 18 -2.64 2.54 8.01
C VAL A 18 -2.40 1.04 7.87
N ARG A 19 -2.43 0.52 6.64
CA ARG A 19 -2.19 -0.90 6.36
C ARG A 19 -0.78 -1.34 6.74
N GLY A 20 0.24 -0.58 6.31
CA GLY A 20 1.63 -0.86 6.63
C GLY A 20 1.91 -0.82 8.13
N ILE A 21 1.38 0.19 8.85
CA ILE A 21 1.43 0.23 10.32
C ILE A 21 0.75 -0.99 10.93
N GLY A 22 -0.43 -1.36 10.44
CA GLY A 22 -1.17 -2.53 10.91
C GLY A 22 -0.38 -3.83 10.76
N LEU A 23 0.30 -4.03 9.62
CA LEU A 23 1.17 -5.19 9.38
C LEU A 23 2.37 -5.21 10.32
N VAL A 24 3.07 -4.07 10.47
CA VAL A 24 4.20 -3.95 11.41
C VAL A 24 3.75 -4.27 12.84
N ALA A 25 2.65 -3.67 13.28
CA ALA A 25 2.10 -3.88 14.62
C ALA A 25 1.68 -5.34 14.85
N ALA A 26 1.00 -5.97 13.88
CA ALA A 26 0.57 -7.36 13.98
C ALA A 26 1.76 -8.33 14.09
N GLY A 27 2.78 -8.15 13.24
CA GLY A 27 3.98 -8.97 13.29
C GLY A 27 4.79 -8.72 14.58
N ALA A 28 4.95 -7.47 15.00
CA ALA A 28 5.65 -7.13 16.25
C ALA A 28 4.94 -7.67 17.50
N LEU A 29 3.61 -7.60 17.54
CA LEU A 29 2.81 -8.18 18.62
C LEU A 29 2.98 -9.69 18.68
N THR A 30 2.86 -10.37 17.53
CA THR A 30 3.00 -11.83 17.46
C THR A 30 4.40 -12.27 17.90
N TYR A 31 5.45 -11.59 17.43
CA TYR A 31 6.82 -11.87 17.85
C TYR A 31 7.06 -11.55 19.33
N GLY A 32 6.47 -10.47 19.84
CA GLY A 32 6.54 -10.10 21.26
C GLY A 32 5.85 -11.13 22.17
N LEU A 33 4.70 -11.68 21.75
CA LEU A 33 4.00 -12.75 22.46
C LEU A 33 4.79 -14.06 22.51
N LEU A 34 5.70 -14.28 21.55
CA LEU A 34 6.68 -15.38 21.57
C LEU A 34 7.89 -15.11 22.48
N GLY A 35 7.91 -13.98 23.20
CA GLY A 35 8.99 -13.59 24.10
C GLY A 35 10.09 -12.76 23.45
N GLY A 36 9.92 -12.33 22.19
CA GLY A 36 10.85 -11.43 21.50
C GLY A 36 12.20 -12.04 21.14
N VAL A 37 12.34 -13.35 21.30
CA VAL A 37 13.53 -14.13 20.94
C VAL A 37 13.15 -15.20 19.92
N MET A 38 14.07 -15.52 19.02
CA MET A 38 13.82 -16.53 18.00
C MET A 38 13.67 -17.90 18.67
N PRO A 39 12.52 -18.59 18.51
CA PRO A 39 12.33 -19.91 19.09
C PRO A 39 13.31 -20.94 18.49
N PRO A 40 13.72 -21.93 19.29
CA PRO A 40 14.61 -22.99 18.81
C PRO A 40 13.97 -23.80 17.68
N PRO A 41 14.79 -24.41 16.81
CA PRO A 41 14.30 -25.17 15.67
C PRO A 41 13.54 -26.43 16.07
N GLY A 42 12.53 -26.77 15.27
CA GLY A 42 11.75 -28.02 15.40
C GLY A 42 10.37 -27.89 16.05
N GLY A 43 10.03 -26.72 16.61
CA GLY A 43 8.69 -26.41 17.14
C GLY A 43 7.86 -25.54 16.19
N PHE A 44 6.54 -25.46 16.43
CA PHE A 44 5.62 -24.59 15.68
C PHE A 44 5.89 -23.09 15.90
N ASP A 45 6.50 -22.73 17.03
CA ASP A 45 6.79 -21.33 17.36
C ASP A 45 7.83 -20.71 16.41
N GLN A 46 8.76 -21.51 15.90
CA GLN A 46 9.80 -21.02 14.99
C GLN A 46 9.21 -20.55 13.64
N PRO A 47 8.37 -21.32 12.92
CA PRO A 47 7.63 -20.82 11.77
C PRO A 47 6.79 -19.58 12.05
N VAL A 48 6.14 -19.50 13.22
CA VAL A 48 5.31 -18.34 13.60
C VAL A 48 6.17 -17.10 13.80
N ALA A 49 7.35 -17.22 14.42
CA ALA A 49 8.31 -16.13 14.54
C ALA A 49 8.81 -15.65 13.18
N ILE A 50 9.12 -16.58 12.26
CA ILE A 50 9.53 -16.24 10.89
C ILE A 50 8.41 -15.51 10.16
N ALA A 51 7.18 -16.03 10.23
CA ALA A 51 6.01 -15.40 9.63
C ALA A 51 5.81 -13.97 10.17
N SER A 52 6.00 -13.78 11.48
CA SER A 52 5.92 -12.47 12.14
C SER A 52 6.96 -11.49 11.59
N PHE A 53 8.22 -11.91 11.41
CA PHE A 53 9.25 -11.08 10.78
C PHE A 53 8.92 -10.73 9.33
N ILE A 54 8.38 -11.69 8.56
CA ILE A 54 7.93 -11.44 7.20
C ILE A 54 6.81 -10.40 7.20
N THR A 55 5.83 -10.49 8.11
CA THR A 55 4.76 -9.49 8.25
C THR A 55 5.30 -8.10 8.59
N ILE A 56 6.27 -7.99 9.50
CA ILE A 56 6.95 -6.72 9.82
C ILE A 56 7.65 -6.17 8.59
N GLY A 57 8.45 -6.99 7.91
CA GLY A 57 9.18 -6.60 6.71
C GLY A 57 8.24 -6.11 5.60
N LEU A 58 7.12 -6.81 5.40
CA LEU A 58 6.10 -6.45 4.42
C LEU A 58 5.45 -5.10 4.75
N GLY A 59 5.08 -4.89 6.02
CA GLY A 59 4.52 -3.62 6.48
C GLY A 59 5.52 -2.46 6.36
N ALA A 60 6.79 -2.67 6.72
CA ALA A 60 7.83 -1.67 6.59
C ALA A 60 8.12 -1.31 5.12
N PHE A 61 8.16 -2.31 4.24
CA PHE A 61 8.33 -2.10 2.80
C PHE A 61 7.15 -1.33 2.20
N ASP A 62 5.93 -1.64 2.63
CA ASP A 62 4.72 -0.94 2.21
C ASP A 62 4.74 0.54 2.63
N LEU A 63 5.14 0.83 3.87
CA LEU A 63 5.34 2.20 4.37
C LEU A 63 6.41 2.96 3.59
N LEU A 64 7.54 2.30 3.28
CA LEU A 64 8.60 2.89 2.48
C LEU A 64 8.08 3.28 1.09
N LEU A 65 7.35 2.38 0.44
CA LEU A 65 6.77 2.65 -0.86
C LEU A 65 5.72 3.78 -0.79
N ALA A 66 4.81 3.74 0.18
CA ALA A 66 3.83 4.81 0.39
C ALA A 66 4.51 6.18 0.59
N ALA A 67 5.58 6.24 1.38
CA ALA A 67 6.37 7.45 1.59
C ALA A 67 7.08 7.93 0.30
N LEU A 68 7.69 7.01 -0.46
CA LEU A 68 8.35 7.33 -1.73
C LEU A 68 7.36 7.86 -2.77
N PHE A 69 6.18 7.27 -2.87
CA PHE A 69 5.13 7.74 -3.79
C PHE A 69 4.57 9.10 -3.36
N ALA A 70 4.35 9.31 -2.06
CA ALA A 70 3.94 10.62 -1.54
C ALA A 70 4.99 11.70 -1.83
N ALA A 71 6.27 11.43 -1.57
CA ALA A 71 7.37 12.35 -1.85
C ALA A 71 7.52 12.64 -3.35
N THR A 72 7.37 11.62 -4.20
CA THR A 72 7.41 11.77 -5.66
C THR A 72 6.26 12.64 -6.17
N ALA A 73 5.05 12.45 -5.65
CA ALA A 73 3.89 13.27 -6.00
C ALA A 73 4.06 14.74 -5.58
N LEU A 74 4.58 15.00 -4.38
CA LEU A 74 4.94 16.33 -3.90
C LEU A 74 5.96 17.01 -4.83
N ARG A 75 7.01 16.27 -5.22
CA ARG A 75 8.06 16.77 -6.12
C ARG A 75 7.52 17.09 -7.51
N LEU A 76 6.71 16.21 -8.10
CA LEU A 76 6.11 16.46 -9.41
C LEU A 76 5.14 17.64 -9.40
N ARG A 77 4.39 17.81 -8.30
CA ARG A 77 3.56 19.00 -8.10
C ARG A 77 4.38 20.28 -8.05
N ALA A 78 5.51 20.28 -7.33
CA ALA A 78 6.40 21.44 -7.25
C ALA A 78 7.01 21.82 -8.62
N LEU A 79 7.15 20.85 -9.53
CA LEU A 79 7.67 21.04 -10.88
C LEU A 79 6.58 21.22 -11.94
N SER A 80 5.30 21.27 -11.55
CA SER A 80 4.14 21.31 -12.46
C SER A 80 4.15 20.20 -13.53
N LEU A 81 4.69 19.02 -13.20
CA LEU A 81 4.79 17.87 -14.09
C LEU A 81 3.63 16.88 -13.89
N PRO A 82 3.20 16.17 -14.94
CA PRO A 82 2.11 15.21 -14.86
C PRO A 82 2.45 14.02 -13.94
N ALA A 83 1.61 13.78 -12.93
CA ALA A 83 1.80 12.74 -11.91
C ALA A 83 1.29 11.34 -12.33
N ASP A 84 1.08 11.07 -13.62
CA ASP A 84 0.37 9.89 -14.09
C ASP A 84 1.09 8.56 -13.77
N ARG A 85 2.39 8.47 -14.08
CA ARG A 85 3.18 7.25 -13.86
C ARG A 85 3.30 6.82 -12.40
N PRO A 86 3.70 7.69 -11.45
CA PRO A 86 3.85 7.26 -10.06
C PRO A 86 2.51 6.85 -9.43
N VAL A 87 1.40 7.51 -9.78
CA VAL A 87 0.07 7.13 -9.29
C VAL A 87 -0.34 5.74 -9.80
N THR A 88 -0.07 5.45 -11.07
CA THR A 88 -0.39 4.13 -11.66
C THR A 88 0.46 3.01 -11.04
N LEU A 89 1.75 3.25 -10.79
CA LEU A 89 2.64 2.29 -10.12
C LEU A 89 2.22 2.06 -8.67
N HIS A 90 1.84 3.11 -7.96
CA HIS A 90 1.36 3.01 -6.58
C HIS A 90 0.05 2.19 -6.49
N ALA A 91 -0.90 2.45 -7.39
CA ALA A 91 -2.14 1.69 -7.47
C ALA A 91 -1.92 0.22 -7.83
N ALA A 92 -1.01 -0.07 -8.77
CA ALA A 92 -0.65 -1.44 -9.13
C ALA A 92 -0.01 -2.19 -7.96
N TRP A 93 0.92 -1.55 -7.25
CA TRP A 93 1.53 -2.11 -6.03
C TRP A 93 0.47 -2.40 -4.97
N SER A 94 -0.38 -1.43 -4.66
CA SER A 94 -1.46 -1.55 -3.68
C SER A 94 -2.39 -2.72 -3.99
N THR A 95 -2.78 -2.86 -5.25
CA THR A 95 -3.63 -3.97 -5.72
C THR A 95 -2.91 -5.31 -5.57
N ALA A 96 -1.66 -5.41 -6.02
CA ALA A 96 -0.87 -6.63 -5.94
C ALA A 96 -0.70 -7.09 -4.49
N LEU A 97 -0.37 -6.16 -3.58
CA LEU A 97 -0.17 -6.48 -2.17
C LEU A 97 -1.50 -6.84 -1.49
N SER A 98 -2.61 -6.20 -1.87
CA SER A 98 -3.95 -6.56 -1.38
C SER A 98 -4.34 -7.97 -1.79
N LEU A 99 -4.10 -8.36 -3.04
CA LEU A 99 -4.33 -9.73 -3.51
C LEU A 99 -3.44 -10.75 -2.78
N LEU A 100 -2.18 -10.41 -2.54
CA LEU A 100 -1.27 -11.25 -1.77
C LEU A 100 -1.75 -11.46 -0.34
N LEU A 101 -2.23 -10.39 0.32
CA LEU A 101 -2.77 -10.47 1.68
C LEU A 101 -4.07 -11.29 1.74
N ILE A 102 -4.95 -11.17 0.74
CA ILE A 102 -6.13 -12.03 0.59
C ILE A 102 -5.69 -13.50 0.50
N ALA A 103 -4.73 -13.80 -0.38
CA ALA A 103 -4.21 -15.16 -0.55
C ALA A 103 -3.55 -15.71 0.73
N ALA A 104 -2.93 -14.83 1.52
CA ALA A 104 -2.37 -15.14 2.84
C ALA A 104 -3.43 -15.21 3.96
N GLY A 105 -4.72 -15.13 3.65
CA GLY A 105 -5.82 -15.28 4.62
C GLY A 105 -6.05 -14.07 5.53
N ASN A 106 -5.51 -12.90 5.19
CA ASN A 106 -5.73 -11.68 5.97
C ASN A 106 -7.17 -11.14 5.78
N PRO A 107 -7.67 -10.24 6.64
CA PRO A 107 -9.06 -9.76 6.60
C PRO A 107 -9.46 -9.09 5.27
N LEU A 108 -10.54 -9.61 4.64
CA LEU A 108 -11.03 -9.22 3.32
C LEU A 108 -11.41 -7.74 3.20
N VAL A 109 -12.06 -7.18 4.23
CA VAL A 109 -12.65 -5.84 4.16
C VAL A 109 -11.59 -4.75 3.86
N PRO A 110 -10.48 -4.63 4.62
CA PRO A 110 -9.39 -3.73 4.29
C PRO A 110 -8.85 -3.89 2.86
N GLN A 111 -8.65 -5.13 2.39
CA GLN A 111 -8.03 -5.39 1.09
C GLN A 111 -8.93 -4.99 -0.07
N ILE A 112 -10.24 -5.28 0.04
CA ILE A 112 -11.24 -4.86 -0.94
C ILE A 112 -11.30 -3.34 -1.01
N THR A 113 -11.26 -2.65 0.15
CA THR A 113 -11.21 -1.19 0.20
C THR A 113 -9.97 -0.63 -0.51
N MET A 114 -8.80 -1.23 -0.29
CA MET A 114 -7.55 -0.82 -0.95
C MET A 114 -7.61 -0.99 -2.47
N ILE A 115 -8.11 -2.13 -2.95
CA ILE A 115 -8.31 -2.39 -4.38
C ILE A 115 -9.26 -1.35 -4.98
N ALA A 116 -10.38 -1.07 -4.32
CA ALA A 116 -11.34 -0.06 -4.79
C ALA A 116 -10.69 1.34 -4.89
N LEU A 117 -9.89 1.74 -3.90
CA LEU A 117 -9.16 3.01 -3.93
C LEU A 117 -8.11 3.05 -5.05
N ALA A 118 -7.36 1.96 -5.26
CA ALA A 118 -6.39 1.85 -6.33
C ALA A 118 -7.02 1.95 -7.73
N LEU A 119 -8.18 1.30 -7.92
CA LEU A 119 -8.96 1.39 -9.14
C LEU A 119 -9.51 2.80 -9.37
N LEU A 120 -10.05 3.44 -8.33
CA LEU A 120 -10.55 4.81 -8.40
C LEU A 120 -9.45 5.80 -8.77
N ALA A 121 -8.28 5.67 -8.15
CA ALA A 121 -7.11 6.49 -8.48
C ALA A 121 -6.72 6.34 -9.95
N THR A 122 -6.64 5.10 -10.45
CA THR A 122 -6.30 4.82 -11.85
C THR A 122 -7.37 5.30 -12.84
N ALA A 123 -8.65 5.13 -12.52
CA ALA A 123 -9.77 5.60 -13.35
C ALA A 123 -9.78 7.14 -13.47
N SER A 124 -9.47 7.84 -12.38
CA SER A 124 -9.40 9.31 -12.38
C SER A 124 -8.33 9.85 -13.35
N LEU A 125 -7.22 9.12 -13.54
CA LEU A 125 -6.19 9.47 -14.52
C LEU A 125 -6.69 9.31 -15.95
N ARG A 126 -7.39 8.20 -16.23
CA ARG A 126 -7.89 7.89 -17.59
C ARG A 126 -8.91 8.92 -18.07
N LEU A 127 -9.81 9.37 -17.18
CA LEU A 127 -10.82 10.38 -17.51
C LEU A 127 -10.20 11.74 -17.91
N ILE A 128 -9.09 12.13 -17.28
CA ILE A 128 -8.40 13.39 -17.60
C ILE A 128 -7.74 13.30 -18.98
N ARG A 129 -7.04 12.19 -19.26
CA ARG A 129 -6.38 11.99 -20.56
C ARG A 129 -7.38 11.96 -21.72
N ALA A 130 -8.57 11.41 -21.50
CA ALA A 130 -9.66 11.43 -22.48
C ALA A 130 -10.20 12.85 -22.73
N GLY A 131 -10.25 13.70 -21.71
CA GLY A 131 -10.66 15.10 -21.85
C GLY A 131 -9.63 15.99 -22.57
N GLU A 132 -8.33 15.70 -22.43
CA GLU A 132 -7.26 16.42 -23.15
C GLU A 132 -7.18 16.02 -24.64
N GLY A 133 -7.50 14.77 -24.98
CA GLY A 133 -7.46 14.28 -26.36
C GLY A 133 -8.69 14.60 -27.22
N GLY A 134 -9.77 15.11 -26.63
CA GLY A 134 -11.03 15.42 -27.32
C GLY A 134 -11.18 16.88 -27.80
N ASN A 135 -10.23 17.76 -27.45
CA ASN A 135 -10.23 19.19 -27.80
C ASN A 135 -9.22 19.54 -28.92
N GLY A 136 -8.85 18.57 -29.76
CA GLY A 136 -7.98 18.74 -30.93
C GLY A 136 -8.73 18.73 -32.24
#